data_AF-A0A1H3LTU0-F1
#
_entry.id   AF-A0A1H3LTU0-F1
#
_cell.length_a   1.000
_cell.length_b   1.000
_cell.length_c   1.000
_cell.angle_alpha   90.00
_cell.angle_beta   90.00
_cell.angle_gamma   90.00
#
_symmetry.space_group_name_H-M   'P 1'
#
loop_
_entity.id
_entity.type
_entity.pdbx_description
1 polymer ?
#
loop_
_entity_poly.entity_id
_entity_poly.type
_entity_poly.pdbx_seq_one_letter_code
_entity_poly.pdbx_strand_id
1 'polypeptide(L)'
;MNSTQRWMGGVVLLGGGVLLAALLLKGKDEIDQNEFKTPERASQVEQQKPATTGEMVQLQPLTVDVETEKRLLEEQRRAREKAVAEQEVRAAEFLVMQQQAEAEAARKAAEEYAALNAHRTGAQQSSDNIPPELIEDEKVKQKRLAEEKLSAEKKLQQQKVQQQTDADKKIAEDKRKAEAEKKLAEKKVAEKKAAEDKVQQAAEVKAQQQAEEKRKGAEKQEAARKEAEKKEAEKKQAQTKHEADLKKKAEAEKARDLLENGDKQWMVQVALAANEANADAVASKLRAKGYKVTKSPTSKGIRIMVGPAKNREIADSARKKITSDTSLGMKSAWVIDWVPLEKR
;
A
#
# COMPACT_ATOMS: atom_id res chain seq x y z
N MET A 1 21.28 -24.44 25.42
CA MET A 1 20.83 -23.06 25.65
C MET A 1 19.32 -23.01 25.57
N ASN A 2 18.68 -22.58 26.66
CA ASN A 2 17.26 -22.79 26.95
C ASN A 2 16.33 -21.84 26.17
N SER A 3 15.21 -22.38 25.69
CA SER A 3 14.17 -21.70 24.90
C SER A 3 13.58 -20.44 25.57
N THR A 4 13.63 -20.37 26.89
CA THR A 4 13.11 -19.26 27.70
C THR A 4 13.88 -17.94 27.50
N GLN A 5 15.16 -18.01 27.13
CA GLN A 5 15.99 -16.82 26.89
C GLN A 5 15.74 -16.19 25.51
N ARG A 6 15.19 -16.95 24.55
CA ARG A 6 14.83 -16.45 23.20
C ARG A 6 13.48 -15.74 23.18
N TRP A 7 12.58 -16.07 24.11
CA TRP A 7 11.28 -15.41 24.23
C TRP A 7 11.35 -14.05 24.93
N MET A 8 12.27 -13.88 25.89
CA MET A 8 12.49 -12.57 26.53
C MET A 8 13.24 -11.58 25.62
N GLY A 9 14.05 -12.05 24.67
CA GLY A 9 14.72 -11.19 23.69
C GLY A 9 13.79 -10.62 22.59
N GLY A 10 12.68 -11.29 22.29
CA GLY A 10 11.72 -10.85 21.26
C GLY A 10 10.77 -9.74 21.70
N VAL A 11 10.46 -9.65 23.00
CA VAL A 11 9.50 -8.66 23.53
C VAL A 11 10.15 -7.27 23.70
N VAL A 12 11.46 -7.21 23.96
CA VAL A 12 12.19 -5.93 24.11
C VAL A 12 12.36 -5.19 22.76
N LEU A 13 12.50 -5.93 21.65
CA LEU A 13 12.61 -5.34 20.31
C LEU A 13 11.29 -4.77 19.77
N LEU A 14 10.14 -5.31 20.19
CA LEU A 14 8.83 -4.77 19.82
C LEU A 14 8.38 -3.60 20.72
N GLY A 15 8.79 -3.56 21.98
CA GLY A 15 8.53 -2.43 22.87
C GLY A 15 9.39 -1.19 22.58
N GLY A 16 10.65 -1.39 22.15
CA GLY A 16 11.58 -0.29 21.86
C GLY A 16 11.26 0.48 20.57
N GLY A 17 10.68 -0.17 19.56
CA GLY A 17 10.36 0.46 18.28
C GLY A 17 9.20 1.46 18.35
N VAL A 18 8.20 1.21 19.19
CA VAL A 18 7.03 2.09 19.33
C VAL A 18 7.38 3.38 20.06
N LEU A 19 8.25 3.31 21.08
CA LEU A 19 8.68 4.51 21.81
C LEU A 19 9.56 5.43 20.93
N LEU A 20 10.41 4.84 20.09
CA LEU A 20 11.28 5.59 19.17
C LEU A 20 10.48 6.22 18.02
N ALA A 21 9.45 5.53 17.52
CA ALA A 21 8.50 6.09 16.55
C ALA A 21 7.65 7.22 17.15
N ALA A 22 7.22 7.11 18.41
CA ALA A 22 6.47 8.17 19.09
C ALA A 22 7.32 9.43 19.35
N LEU A 23 8.61 9.26 19.67
CA LEU A 23 9.53 10.40 19.85
C LEU A 23 9.85 11.08 18.51
N LEU A 24 9.97 10.30 17.42
CA LEU A 24 10.21 10.84 16.08
C LEU A 24 8.99 11.56 15.50
N LEU A 25 7.77 11.13 15.88
CA LEU A 25 6.53 11.80 15.48
C LEU A 25 6.32 13.08 16.30
N LYS A 26 6.59 13.04 17.61
CA LYS A 26 6.46 14.21 18.49
C LYS A 26 7.52 15.29 18.24
N GLY A 27 8.70 14.95 17.72
CA GLY A 27 9.71 15.92 17.29
C GLY A 27 9.42 16.58 15.92
N LYS A 28 8.41 16.10 15.19
CA LYS A 28 8.09 16.58 13.83
C LYS A 28 6.92 17.59 13.85
N ASP A 29 6.02 17.48 14.82
CA ASP A 29 4.92 18.43 15.04
C ASP A 29 5.37 19.78 15.63
N GLU A 30 6.60 19.89 16.15
CA GLU A 30 7.12 21.16 16.72
C GLU A 30 7.75 22.10 15.67
N ILE A 31 7.94 21.64 14.41
CA ILE A 31 8.59 22.47 13.36
C ILE A 31 7.56 23.27 12.54
N ASP A 32 6.30 22.82 12.45
CA ASP A 32 5.29 23.46 11.60
C ASP A 32 4.47 24.58 12.29
N GLN A 33 4.71 24.87 13.58
CA GLN A 33 3.96 25.94 14.29
C GLN A 33 4.50 27.37 14.10
N ASN A 34 5.58 27.58 13.34
CA ASN A 34 6.24 28.90 13.28
C ASN A 34 6.07 29.69 11.97
N GLU A 35 5.18 29.27 11.05
CA GLU A 35 5.02 29.94 9.73
C GLU A 35 3.62 30.50 9.42
N PHE A 36 2.81 30.85 10.42
CA PHE A 36 1.64 31.72 10.18
C PHE A 36 1.72 33.05 10.93
N LYS A 37 2.65 33.89 10.44
CA LYS A 37 2.60 35.35 10.62
C LYS A 37 1.31 35.89 9.99
N THR A 38 0.47 36.44 10.84
CA THR A 38 -0.68 37.27 10.48
C THR A 38 -0.20 38.52 9.74
N PRO A 39 -0.72 38.86 8.54
CA PRO A 39 -0.50 40.18 7.98
C PRO A 39 -1.45 41.18 8.66
N GLU A 40 -0.84 42.04 9.46
CA GLU A 40 -1.35 43.33 9.91
C GLU A 40 -1.79 44.16 8.69
N ARG A 41 -3.06 44.55 8.62
CA ARG A 41 -3.52 45.62 7.73
C ARG A 41 -4.38 46.59 8.52
N ALA A 42 -3.70 47.52 9.19
CA ALA A 42 -4.31 48.76 9.63
C ALA A 42 -4.54 49.67 8.42
N SER A 43 -5.77 50.13 8.23
CA SER A 43 -6.10 51.43 7.63
C SER A 43 -7.55 51.79 8.00
N GLN A 44 -7.62 52.74 8.92
CA GLN A 44 -8.73 53.60 9.32
C GLN A 44 -9.85 53.78 8.28
N VAL A 45 -11.11 53.65 8.72
CA VAL A 45 -12.16 54.67 8.48
C VAL A 45 -13.08 54.74 9.71
N GLU A 46 -12.97 55.87 10.40
CA GLU A 46 -14.02 56.65 11.08
C GLU A 46 -14.88 56.06 12.20
N GLN A 47 -14.62 56.57 13.40
CA GLN A 47 -15.53 56.59 14.54
C GLN A 47 -16.73 57.53 14.28
N GLN A 48 -17.94 57.01 14.38
CA GLN A 48 -19.10 57.78 14.86
C GLN A 48 -19.88 57.00 15.93
N LYS A 49 -20.35 57.75 16.93
CA LYS A 49 -20.90 57.35 18.24
C LYS A 49 -22.18 56.48 18.18
N PRO A 50 -22.57 55.83 19.31
CA PRO A 50 -23.68 54.90 19.36
C PRO A 50 -25.02 55.62 19.63
N ALA A 51 -26.06 55.26 18.90
CA ALA A 51 -27.45 55.60 19.22
C ALA A 51 -28.39 54.47 18.82
N THR A 52 -29.04 53.89 19.83
CA THR A 52 -30.45 53.45 19.88
C THR A 52 -31.02 52.47 18.84
N THR A 53 -31.50 51.35 19.39
CA THR A 53 -32.81 50.72 19.11
C THR A 53 -33.00 49.95 17.79
N GLY A 54 -32.98 48.62 17.93
CA GLY A 54 -34.00 47.72 17.39
C GLY A 54 -34.24 47.72 15.87
N GLU A 55 -33.44 46.94 15.15
CA GLU A 55 -33.87 46.38 13.87
C GLU A 55 -33.43 44.92 13.77
N MET A 56 -34.39 44.07 13.43
CA MET A 56 -34.25 42.62 13.37
C MET A 56 -33.27 42.26 12.24
N VAL A 57 -32.08 41.79 12.58
CA VAL A 57 -31.24 41.06 11.63
C VAL A 57 -31.90 39.70 11.40
N GLN A 58 -32.78 39.66 10.39
CA GLN A 58 -33.29 38.45 9.79
C GLN A 58 -32.09 37.62 9.34
N LEU A 59 -31.70 36.62 10.14
CA LEU A 59 -30.78 35.58 9.74
C LEU A 59 -31.41 34.84 8.55
N GLN A 60 -31.11 35.30 7.33
CA GLN A 60 -31.32 34.48 6.15
C GLN A 60 -30.44 33.23 6.34
N PRO A 61 -31.00 32.00 6.32
CA PRO A 61 -30.15 30.83 6.29
C PRO A 61 -29.31 30.94 5.02
N LEU A 62 -27.98 30.94 5.15
CA LEU A 62 -27.09 30.73 4.00
C LEU A 62 -27.46 29.36 3.43
N THR A 63 -28.37 29.32 2.47
CA THR A 63 -28.50 28.19 1.55
C THR A 63 -27.28 28.28 0.67
N VAL A 64 -26.17 27.75 1.18
CA VAL A 64 -24.98 27.50 0.36
C VAL A 64 -25.48 26.68 -0.82
N ASP A 65 -25.33 27.25 -2.00
CA ASP A 65 -25.86 26.70 -3.24
C ASP A 65 -25.26 25.30 -3.43
N VAL A 66 -26.11 24.27 -3.47
CA VAL A 66 -25.71 22.85 -3.56
C VAL A 66 -24.79 22.61 -4.77
N GLU A 67 -24.90 23.43 -5.81
CA GLU A 67 -24.04 23.38 -6.98
C GLU A 67 -22.60 23.84 -6.67
N THR A 68 -22.43 24.83 -5.80
CA THR A 68 -21.12 25.31 -5.38
C THR A 68 -20.40 24.31 -4.49
N GLU A 69 -21.11 23.61 -3.60
CA GLU A 69 -20.53 22.52 -2.79
C GLU A 69 -20.11 21.33 -3.64
N LYS A 70 -20.92 20.96 -4.64
CA LYS A 70 -20.58 19.90 -5.59
C LYS A 70 -19.30 20.22 -6.36
N ARG A 71 -19.16 21.45 -6.85
CA ARG A 71 -17.94 21.90 -7.53
C ARG A 71 -16.71 21.84 -6.61
N LEU A 72 -16.85 22.28 -5.35
CA LEU A 72 -15.75 22.25 -4.40
C LEU A 72 -15.34 20.82 -4.02
N LEU A 73 -16.29 19.89 -3.92
CA LEU A 73 -16.01 18.47 -3.68
C LEU A 73 -15.36 17.80 -4.89
N GLU A 74 -15.80 18.12 -6.11
CA GLU A 74 -15.19 17.62 -7.34
C GLU A 74 -13.76 18.15 -7.52
N GLU A 75 -13.53 19.42 -7.20
CA GLU A 75 -12.19 20.01 -7.20
C GLU A 75 -11.28 19.35 -6.15
N GLN A 76 -11.80 19.08 -4.96
CA GLN A 76 -11.06 18.35 -3.94
C GLN A 76 -10.74 16.90 -4.36
N ARG A 77 -11.68 16.23 -5.04
CA ARG A 77 -11.43 14.88 -5.61
C ARG A 77 -10.35 14.93 -6.68
N ARG A 78 -10.42 15.87 -7.62
CA ARG A 78 -9.38 16.07 -8.64
C ARG A 78 -8.02 16.39 -8.03
N ALA A 79 -7.96 17.20 -6.99
CA ALA A 79 -6.71 17.50 -6.30
C ALA A 79 -6.09 16.24 -5.68
N ARG A 80 -6.91 15.38 -5.06
CA ARG A 80 -6.46 14.09 -4.52
C ARG A 80 -6.01 13.13 -5.61
N GLU A 81 -6.78 13.00 -6.68
CA GLU A 81 -6.42 12.16 -7.83
C GLU A 81 -5.11 12.63 -8.47
N LYS A 82 -4.91 13.93 -8.62
CA LYS A 82 -3.67 14.51 -9.14
C LYS A 82 -2.48 14.22 -8.23
N ALA A 83 -2.64 14.36 -6.92
CA ALA A 83 -1.59 14.06 -5.95
C ALA A 83 -1.21 12.56 -5.95
N VAL A 84 -2.19 11.67 -6.08
CA VAL A 84 -1.96 10.23 -6.21
C VAL A 84 -1.26 9.91 -7.53
N ALA A 85 -1.72 10.47 -8.64
CA ALA A 85 -1.09 10.28 -9.94
C ALA A 85 0.38 10.76 -9.95
N GLU A 86 0.68 11.89 -9.30
CA GLU A 86 2.06 12.38 -9.17
C GLU A 86 2.93 11.44 -8.33
N GLN A 87 2.39 10.88 -7.24
CA GLN A 87 3.09 9.87 -6.44
C GLN A 87 3.33 8.59 -7.23
N GLU A 88 2.36 8.14 -8.03
CA GLU A 88 2.48 6.97 -8.89
C GLU A 88 3.53 7.18 -9.99
N VAL A 89 3.56 8.35 -10.62
CA VAL A 89 4.60 8.71 -11.60
C VAL A 89 5.98 8.72 -10.94
N ARG A 90 6.12 9.36 -9.78
CA ARG A 90 7.39 9.39 -9.04
C ARG A 90 7.85 8.00 -8.62
N ALA A 91 6.93 7.12 -8.22
CA ALA A 91 7.22 5.74 -7.90
C ALA A 91 7.66 4.94 -9.14
N ALA A 92 6.99 5.14 -10.29
CA ALA A 92 7.35 4.52 -11.55
C ALA A 92 8.74 4.98 -12.03
N GLU A 93 9.03 6.28 -11.95
CA GLU A 93 10.36 6.84 -12.27
C GLU A 93 11.45 6.22 -11.40
N PHE A 94 11.20 6.05 -10.11
CA PHE A 94 12.16 5.39 -9.21
C PHE A 94 12.43 3.93 -9.59
N LEU A 95 11.38 3.18 -9.95
CA LEU A 95 11.52 1.79 -10.41
C LEU A 95 12.28 1.70 -11.73
N VAL A 96 12.01 2.61 -12.68
CA VAL A 96 12.74 2.67 -13.95
C VAL A 96 14.22 3.01 -13.70
N MET A 97 14.50 3.99 -12.84
CA MET A 97 15.88 4.34 -12.47
C MET A 97 16.60 3.15 -11.81
N GLN A 98 15.92 2.38 -10.96
CA GLN A 98 16.49 1.17 -10.36
C GLN A 98 16.79 0.08 -11.40
N GLN A 99 15.87 -0.18 -12.33
CA GLN A 99 16.08 -1.14 -13.42
C GLN A 99 17.20 -0.70 -14.35
N GLN A 100 17.29 0.60 -14.64
CA GLN A 100 18.37 1.15 -15.46
C GLN A 100 19.72 0.98 -14.75
N ALA A 101 19.81 1.29 -13.47
CA ALA A 101 21.03 1.10 -12.68
C ALA A 101 21.44 -0.38 -12.62
N GLU A 102 20.49 -1.30 -12.47
CA GLU A 102 20.75 -2.74 -12.50
C GLU A 102 21.23 -3.20 -13.89
N ALA A 103 20.59 -2.73 -14.96
CA ALA A 103 20.98 -3.05 -16.32
C ALA A 103 22.37 -2.51 -16.68
N GLU A 104 22.70 -1.30 -16.23
CA GLU A 104 24.03 -0.70 -16.42
C GLU A 104 25.10 -1.45 -15.60
N ALA A 105 24.80 -1.83 -14.35
CA ALA A 105 25.70 -2.65 -13.55
C ALA A 105 25.94 -4.04 -14.18
N ALA A 106 24.89 -4.67 -14.72
CA ALA A 106 25.00 -5.95 -15.42
C ALA A 106 25.84 -5.82 -16.71
N ARG A 107 25.68 -4.74 -17.47
CA ARG A 107 26.52 -4.46 -18.65
C ARG A 107 27.98 -4.26 -18.29
N LYS A 108 28.26 -3.44 -17.27
CA LYS A 108 29.62 -3.19 -16.79
C LYS A 108 30.29 -4.47 -16.29
N ALA A 109 29.55 -5.31 -15.57
CA ALA A 109 30.05 -6.62 -15.12
C ALA A 109 30.34 -7.58 -16.29
N ALA A 110 29.49 -7.59 -17.32
CA ALA A 110 29.71 -8.40 -18.52
C ALA A 110 30.93 -7.94 -19.33
N GLU A 111 31.13 -6.62 -19.45
CA GLU A 111 32.31 -6.03 -20.09
C GLU A 111 33.60 -6.37 -19.33
N GLU A 112 33.59 -6.26 -18.00
CA GLU A 112 34.75 -6.63 -17.16
C GLU A 112 35.08 -8.13 -17.29
N TYR A 113 34.06 -8.99 -17.30
CA TYR A 113 34.25 -10.42 -17.50
C TYR A 113 34.80 -10.75 -18.90
N ALA A 114 34.32 -10.06 -19.94
CA ALA A 114 34.84 -10.20 -21.30
C ALA A 114 36.30 -9.74 -21.41
N ALA A 115 36.67 -8.63 -20.78
CA ALA A 115 38.04 -8.12 -20.74
C ALA A 115 38.99 -9.12 -20.04
N LEU A 116 38.58 -9.67 -18.90
CA LEU A 116 39.36 -10.69 -18.18
C LEU A 116 39.61 -11.95 -19.03
N ASN A 117 38.60 -12.40 -19.77
CA ASN A 117 38.74 -13.55 -20.66
C ASN A 117 39.69 -13.25 -21.84
N ALA A 118 39.63 -12.05 -22.41
CA ALA A 118 40.55 -11.61 -23.47
C ALA A 118 42.01 -11.51 -22.98
N HIS A 119 42.23 -11.00 -21.76
CA HIS A 119 43.57 -10.98 -21.14
C HIS A 119 44.13 -12.39 -20.92
N ARG A 120 43.28 -13.34 -20.49
CA ARG A 120 43.69 -14.73 -20.26
C ARG A 120 44.07 -15.45 -21.55
N THR A 121 43.31 -15.27 -22.63
CA THR A 121 43.60 -15.91 -23.93
C THR A 121 44.81 -15.30 -24.62
N GLY A 122 44.99 -13.97 -24.52
CA GLY A 122 46.18 -13.29 -25.07
C GLY A 122 47.49 -13.75 -24.44
N ALA A 123 47.51 -14.00 -23.13
CA ALA A 123 48.69 -14.51 -22.43
C ALA A 123 49.11 -15.93 -22.90
N GLN A 124 48.14 -16.79 -23.23
CA GLN A 124 48.39 -18.18 -23.64
C GLN A 124 48.95 -18.33 -25.06
N GLN A 125 48.88 -17.29 -25.90
CA GLN A 125 49.37 -17.31 -27.29
C GLN A 125 50.84 -16.86 -27.43
N SER A 126 51.48 -16.40 -26.34
CA SER A 126 52.82 -15.79 -26.39
C SER A 126 53.99 -16.72 -26.09
N SER A 127 53.77 -18.04 -25.94
CA SER A 127 54.77 -18.97 -25.40
C SER A 127 55.21 -20.14 -26.31
N ASP A 128 55.26 -19.99 -27.64
CA ASP A 128 55.75 -21.06 -28.55
C ASP A 128 56.91 -20.56 -29.44
N ASN A 129 58.13 -21.08 -29.24
CA ASN A 129 59.36 -20.62 -29.88
C ASN A 129 60.34 -21.81 -30.09
N ILE A 130 60.52 -22.27 -31.34
CA ILE A 130 61.48 -23.32 -31.75
C ILE A 130 62.18 -22.92 -33.07
N PRO A 131 63.52 -22.93 -33.18
CA PRO A 131 64.25 -22.56 -34.41
C PRO A 131 64.76 -23.79 -35.23
N PRO A 132 64.96 -23.68 -36.57
CA PRO A 132 65.50 -24.74 -37.43
C PRO A 132 66.98 -24.55 -37.88
N GLU A 133 67.64 -25.66 -38.23
CA GLU A 133 69.01 -25.81 -38.78
C GLU A 133 69.11 -25.62 -40.31
N LEU A 134 70.32 -25.27 -40.83
CA LEU A 134 70.70 -25.52 -42.24
C LEU A 134 72.25 -25.58 -42.51
N ILE A 135 72.74 -26.76 -42.93
CA ILE A 135 73.58 -27.18 -44.11
C ILE A 135 74.96 -26.54 -44.45
N GLU A 136 75.95 -27.40 -44.75
CA GLU A 136 77.19 -27.19 -45.56
C GLU A 136 77.56 -28.50 -46.31
N ASP A 137 78.35 -28.61 -47.40
CA ASP A 137 78.68 -27.74 -48.54
C ASP A 137 79.38 -28.61 -49.64
N GLU A 138 79.38 -28.13 -50.88
CA GLU A 138 79.59 -28.87 -52.13
C GLU A 138 81.01 -28.70 -52.71
N LYS A 139 81.96 -29.64 -52.54
CA LYS A 139 83.29 -29.49 -53.22
C LYS A 139 84.18 -30.74 -53.40
N VAL A 140 83.62 -31.91 -53.68
CA VAL A 140 84.41 -33.09 -54.12
C VAL A 140 83.80 -33.69 -55.40
N LYS A 141 83.59 -32.83 -56.41
CA LYS A 141 82.92 -33.15 -57.68
C LYS A 141 83.87 -33.59 -58.81
N GLN A 142 85.19 -33.41 -58.61
CA GLN A 142 86.25 -33.56 -59.62
C GLN A 142 86.56 -34.97 -60.18
N LYS A 143 87.02 -35.83 -59.27
CA LYS A 143 87.61 -37.14 -59.59
C LYS A 143 86.61 -38.30 -59.56
N ARG A 144 85.35 -38.01 -59.24
CA ARG A 144 84.27 -39.00 -59.17
C ARG A 144 83.81 -39.46 -60.55
N LEU A 145 83.87 -38.64 -61.60
CA LEU A 145 83.13 -38.87 -62.86
C LEU A 145 83.36 -40.20 -63.65
N ALA A 146 84.46 -40.94 -63.44
CA ALA A 146 84.68 -42.24 -64.11
C ALA A 146 84.34 -43.45 -63.21
N GLU A 147 84.66 -43.37 -61.91
CA GLU A 147 84.21 -44.34 -60.90
C GLU A 147 82.72 -44.16 -60.57
N GLU A 148 82.19 -42.95 -60.82
CA GLU A 148 80.79 -42.54 -60.74
C GLU A 148 79.96 -43.11 -61.88
N LYS A 149 80.46 -43.49 -63.06
CA LYS A 149 79.55 -44.14 -64.03
C LYS A 149 79.20 -45.57 -63.64
N LEU A 150 80.16 -46.33 -63.13
CA LEU A 150 79.95 -47.74 -62.74
C LEU A 150 79.38 -47.87 -61.32
N SER A 151 79.74 -46.94 -60.42
CA SER A 151 79.09 -46.83 -59.10
C SER A 151 77.80 -46.00 -59.12
N ALA A 152 77.54 -45.12 -60.09
CA ALA A 152 76.22 -44.50 -60.26
C ALA A 152 75.24 -45.39 -61.01
N GLU A 153 75.64 -46.38 -61.82
CA GLU A 153 74.67 -47.35 -62.32
C GLU A 153 74.22 -48.30 -61.19
N LYS A 154 75.18 -48.74 -60.36
CA LYS A 154 74.91 -49.57 -59.17
C LYS A 154 74.23 -48.78 -58.04
N LYS A 155 74.58 -47.50 -57.84
CA LYS A 155 73.84 -46.59 -56.95
C LYS A 155 72.54 -46.10 -57.56
N LEU A 156 72.34 -45.98 -58.88
CA LEU A 156 71.02 -45.66 -59.45
C LEU A 156 70.06 -46.83 -59.25
N GLN A 157 70.52 -48.07 -59.34
CA GLN A 157 69.70 -49.23 -58.99
C GLN A 157 69.43 -49.28 -57.49
N GLN A 158 70.44 -49.07 -56.64
CA GLN A 158 70.25 -49.08 -55.18
C GLN A 158 69.41 -47.88 -54.69
N GLN A 159 69.56 -46.71 -55.31
CA GLN A 159 68.81 -45.47 -55.04
C GLN A 159 67.43 -45.48 -55.67
N LYS A 160 67.17 -46.17 -56.79
CA LYS A 160 65.80 -46.42 -57.28
C LYS A 160 65.04 -47.37 -56.35
N VAL A 161 65.71 -48.39 -55.81
CA VAL A 161 65.11 -49.30 -54.81
C VAL A 161 64.90 -48.56 -53.48
N GLN A 162 65.85 -47.74 -53.02
CA GLN A 162 65.69 -46.91 -51.81
C GLN A 162 64.62 -45.81 -51.99
N GLN A 163 64.61 -45.08 -53.12
CA GLN A 163 63.61 -44.04 -53.42
C GLN A 163 62.21 -44.62 -53.64
N GLN A 164 62.08 -45.84 -54.16
CA GLN A 164 60.78 -46.53 -54.17
C GLN A 164 60.36 -46.88 -52.74
N THR A 165 61.25 -47.38 -51.87
CA THR A 165 60.88 -47.66 -50.48
C THR A 165 60.62 -46.42 -49.61
N ASP A 166 61.28 -45.29 -49.85
CA ASP A 166 61.07 -44.04 -49.12
C ASP A 166 59.89 -43.22 -49.67
N ALA A 167 59.62 -43.29 -50.98
CA ALA A 167 58.40 -42.72 -51.58
C ALA A 167 57.15 -43.52 -51.20
N ASP A 168 57.20 -44.85 -51.22
CA ASP A 168 56.08 -45.69 -50.75
C ASP A 168 55.87 -45.55 -49.24
N LYS A 169 56.93 -45.38 -48.42
CA LYS A 169 56.79 -45.08 -46.98
C LYS A 169 56.21 -43.70 -46.74
N LYS A 170 56.67 -42.64 -47.42
CA LYS A 170 56.10 -41.29 -47.27
C LYS A 170 54.66 -41.21 -47.74
N ILE A 171 54.30 -41.83 -48.87
CA ILE A 171 52.92 -41.87 -49.36
C ILE A 171 52.03 -42.68 -48.41
N ALA A 172 52.54 -43.79 -47.83
CA ALA A 172 51.81 -44.56 -46.82
C ALA A 172 51.67 -43.82 -45.48
N GLU A 173 52.67 -43.05 -45.06
CA GLU A 173 52.62 -42.26 -43.83
C GLU A 173 51.73 -41.01 -43.99
N ASP A 174 51.77 -40.32 -45.13
CA ASP A 174 50.85 -39.23 -45.47
C ASP A 174 49.40 -39.72 -45.61
N LYS A 175 49.17 -40.91 -46.21
CA LYS A 175 47.83 -41.52 -46.22
C LYS A 175 47.35 -41.87 -44.81
N ARG A 176 48.23 -42.40 -43.94
CA ARG A 176 47.87 -42.70 -42.55
C ARG A 176 47.63 -41.43 -41.73
N LYS A 177 48.40 -40.36 -41.94
CA LYS A 177 48.16 -39.07 -41.30
C LYS A 177 46.87 -38.42 -41.79
N ALA A 178 46.62 -38.38 -43.10
CA ALA A 178 45.38 -37.87 -43.67
C ALA A 178 44.13 -38.67 -43.23
N GLU A 179 44.23 -40.00 -43.12
CA GLU A 179 43.12 -40.83 -42.64
C GLU A 179 42.91 -40.67 -41.12
N ALA A 180 43.99 -40.53 -40.34
CA ALA A 180 43.90 -40.22 -38.91
C ALA A 180 43.30 -38.83 -38.65
N GLU A 181 43.66 -37.84 -39.46
CA GLU A 181 43.15 -36.47 -39.35
C GLU A 181 41.68 -36.37 -39.78
N LYS A 182 41.27 -37.10 -40.83
CA LYS A 182 39.85 -37.26 -41.19
C LYS A 182 39.06 -37.92 -40.06
N LYS A 183 39.56 -39.02 -39.48
CA LYS A 183 38.89 -39.69 -38.35
C LYS A 183 38.82 -38.81 -37.10
N LEU A 184 39.83 -37.97 -36.86
CA LEU A 184 39.82 -37.01 -35.74
C LEU A 184 38.83 -35.86 -35.98
N ALA A 185 38.77 -35.34 -37.21
CA ALA A 185 37.80 -34.30 -37.61
C ALA A 185 36.36 -34.83 -37.54
N GLU A 186 36.11 -36.05 -38.01
CA GLU A 186 34.80 -36.69 -37.99
C GLU A 186 34.34 -36.99 -36.56
N LYS A 187 35.25 -37.44 -35.68
CA LYS A 187 34.97 -37.57 -34.24
C LYS A 187 34.67 -36.23 -33.57
N LYS A 188 35.41 -35.16 -33.89
CA LYS A 188 35.15 -33.81 -33.34
C LYS A 188 33.82 -33.22 -33.82
N VAL A 189 33.40 -33.49 -35.06
CA VAL A 189 32.09 -33.06 -35.57
C VAL A 189 30.95 -33.86 -34.94
N ALA A 190 31.12 -35.17 -34.76
CA ALA A 190 30.15 -36.02 -34.06
C ALA A 190 30.00 -35.64 -32.58
N GLU A 191 31.11 -35.34 -31.89
CA GLU A 191 31.11 -34.90 -30.50
C GLU A 191 30.49 -33.51 -30.33
N LYS A 192 30.76 -32.57 -31.25
CA LYS A 192 30.09 -31.26 -31.27
C LYS A 192 28.58 -31.38 -31.49
N LYS A 193 28.12 -32.19 -32.45
CA LYS A 193 26.68 -32.42 -32.65
C LYS A 193 26.01 -33.06 -31.43
N ALA A 194 26.66 -34.05 -30.80
CA ALA A 194 26.12 -34.68 -29.59
C ALA A 194 26.09 -33.74 -28.37
N ALA A 195 27.06 -32.83 -28.27
CA ALA A 195 27.06 -31.78 -27.24
C ALA A 195 25.98 -30.73 -27.50
N GLU A 196 25.78 -30.32 -28.75
CA GLU A 196 24.77 -29.33 -29.13
C GLU A 196 23.35 -29.86 -28.93
N ASP A 197 23.06 -31.11 -29.30
CA ASP A 197 21.77 -31.79 -29.02
C ASP A 197 21.47 -31.87 -27.51
N LYS A 198 22.49 -32.17 -26.69
CA LYS A 198 22.33 -32.20 -25.22
C LYS A 198 22.05 -30.81 -24.64
N VAL A 199 22.67 -29.76 -25.18
CA VAL A 199 22.42 -28.38 -24.74
C VAL A 199 21.02 -27.92 -25.17
N GLN A 200 20.57 -28.25 -26.37
CA GLN A 200 19.22 -27.93 -26.85
C GLN A 200 18.15 -28.66 -26.04
N GLN A 201 18.30 -29.97 -25.78
CA GLN A 201 17.35 -30.72 -24.94
C GLN A 201 17.32 -30.19 -23.50
N ALA A 202 18.47 -29.85 -22.91
CA ALA A 202 18.51 -29.27 -21.57
C ALA A 202 17.86 -27.88 -21.50
N ALA A 203 18.00 -27.06 -22.55
CA ALA A 203 17.35 -25.76 -22.66
C ALA A 203 15.83 -25.89 -22.81
N GLU A 204 15.36 -26.85 -23.62
CA GLU A 204 13.94 -27.08 -23.84
C GLU A 204 13.24 -27.63 -22.60
N VAL A 205 13.87 -28.57 -21.87
CA VAL A 205 13.34 -29.07 -20.60
C VAL A 205 13.28 -27.95 -19.55
N LYS A 206 14.29 -27.07 -19.47
CA LYS A 206 14.24 -25.90 -18.58
C LYS A 206 13.13 -24.92 -18.96
N ALA A 207 12.94 -24.67 -20.26
CA ALA A 207 11.88 -23.79 -20.73
C ALA A 207 10.48 -24.36 -20.42
N GLN A 208 10.28 -25.67 -20.59
CA GLN A 208 9.03 -26.35 -20.24
C GLN A 208 8.77 -26.33 -18.73
N GLN A 209 9.78 -26.58 -17.89
CA GLN A 209 9.65 -26.50 -16.44
C GLN A 209 9.28 -25.10 -15.96
N GLN A 210 9.92 -24.05 -16.49
CA GLN A 210 9.59 -22.66 -16.16
C GLN A 210 8.19 -22.26 -16.63
N ALA A 211 7.75 -22.74 -17.80
CA ALA A 211 6.39 -22.50 -18.30
C ALA A 211 5.32 -23.19 -17.44
N GLU A 212 5.58 -24.43 -17.00
CA GLU A 212 4.66 -25.16 -16.13
C GLU A 212 4.59 -24.56 -14.71
N GLU A 213 5.72 -24.11 -14.16
CA GLU A 213 5.76 -23.43 -12.86
C GLU A 213 5.02 -22.09 -12.91
N LYS A 214 5.18 -21.31 -13.99
CA LYS A 214 4.41 -20.06 -14.20
C LYS A 214 2.91 -20.32 -14.33
N ARG A 215 2.50 -21.38 -15.04
CA ARG A 215 1.08 -21.76 -15.15
C ARG A 215 0.49 -22.18 -13.80
N LYS A 216 1.20 -23.01 -13.03
CA LYS A 216 0.78 -23.41 -11.67
C LYS A 216 0.72 -22.21 -10.71
N GLY A 217 1.64 -21.25 -10.85
CA GLY A 217 1.62 -19.99 -10.11
C GLY A 217 0.41 -19.12 -10.43
N ALA A 218 0.11 -18.94 -11.72
CA ALA A 218 -1.04 -18.16 -12.19
C ALA A 218 -2.38 -18.78 -11.76
N GLU A 219 -2.52 -20.11 -11.88
CA GLU A 219 -3.74 -20.83 -11.48
C GLU A 219 -4.00 -20.73 -9.97
N LYS A 220 -2.95 -20.84 -9.14
CA LYS A 220 -3.07 -20.63 -7.69
C LYS A 220 -3.44 -19.19 -7.33
N GLN A 221 -2.91 -18.20 -8.04
CA GLN A 221 -3.26 -16.79 -7.82
C GLN A 221 -4.71 -16.50 -8.22
N GLU A 222 -5.19 -17.07 -9.33
CA GLU A 222 -6.57 -16.90 -9.78
C GLU A 222 -7.56 -17.58 -8.83
N ALA A 223 -7.24 -18.79 -8.34
CA ALA A 223 -8.03 -19.47 -7.32
C ALA A 223 -8.11 -18.67 -6.01
N ALA A 224 -6.97 -18.12 -5.55
CA ALA A 224 -6.93 -17.29 -4.36
C ALA A 224 -7.72 -15.98 -4.51
N ARG A 225 -7.67 -15.34 -5.69
CA ARG A 225 -8.48 -14.14 -6.00
C ARG A 225 -9.98 -14.44 -6.00
N LYS A 226 -10.40 -15.54 -6.65
CA LYS A 226 -11.82 -15.96 -6.67
C LYS A 226 -12.35 -16.30 -5.28
N GLU A 227 -11.52 -16.91 -4.42
CA GLU A 227 -11.92 -17.20 -3.04
C GLU A 227 -11.99 -15.93 -2.17
N ALA A 228 -11.05 -14.99 -2.36
CA ALA A 228 -11.09 -13.70 -1.69
C ALA A 228 -12.32 -12.86 -2.09
N GLU A 229 -12.66 -12.83 -3.37
CA GLU A 229 -13.81 -12.11 -3.90
C GLU A 229 -15.14 -12.70 -3.38
N LYS A 230 -15.26 -14.03 -3.31
CA LYS A 230 -16.43 -14.69 -2.70
C LYS A 230 -16.57 -14.35 -1.21
N LYS A 231 -15.48 -14.38 -0.44
CA LYS A 231 -15.50 -14.02 0.99
C LYS A 231 -15.85 -12.54 1.21
N GLU A 232 -15.40 -11.64 0.34
CA GLU A 232 -15.74 -10.23 0.42
C GLU A 232 -17.21 -9.97 0.05
N ALA A 233 -17.72 -10.63 -0.98
CA ALA A 233 -19.13 -10.55 -1.37
C ALA A 233 -20.06 -11.08 -0.26
N GLU A 234 -19.71 -12.19 0.38
CA GLU A 234 -20.47 -12.76 1.50
C GLU A 234 -20.46 -11.84 2.72
N LYS A 235 -19.31 -11.22 3.05
CA LYS A 235 -19.22 -10.22 4.13
C LYS A 235 -20.06 -8.98 3.86
N LYS A 236 -20.07 -8.46 2.63
CA LYS A 236 -20.92 -7.31 2.24
C LYS A 236 -22.41 -7.65 2.33
N GLN A 237 -22.80 -8.85 1.92
CA GLN A 237 -24.20 -9.30 2.08
C GLN A 237 -24.59 -9.52 3.54
N ALA A 238 -23.69 -10.04 4.39
CA ALA A 238 -23.96 -10.20 5.81
C ALA A 238 -24.06 -8.85 6.54
N GLN A 239 -23.17 -7.90 6.23
CA GLN A 239 -23.21 -6.55 6.79
C GLN A 239 -24.47 -5.79 6.36
N THR A 240 -24.84 -5.82 5.08
CA THR A 240 -26.07 -5.15 4.60
C THR A 240 -27.34 -5.74 5.23
N LYS A 241 -27.40 -7.06 5.43
CA LYS A 241 -28.52 -7.70 6.16
C LYS A 241 -28.57 -7.28 7.63
N HIS A 242 -27.42 -7.22 8.30
CA HIS A 242 -27.34 -6.80 9.70
C HIS A 242 -27.72 -5.33 9.88
N GLU A 243 -27.28 -4.45 8.97
CA GLU A 243 -27.60 -3.02 9.01
C GLU A 243 -29.10 -2.77 8.71
N ALA A 244 -29.71 -3.56 7.83
CA ALA A 244 -31.14 -3.51 7.57
C ALA A 244 -31.98 -4.00 8.77
N ASP A 245 -31.54 -5.06 9.47
CA ASP A 245 -32.21 -5.56 10.67
C ASP A 245 -32.11 -4.57 11.85
N LEU A 246 -30.94 -3.93 12.01
CA LEU A 246 -30.73 -2.87 12.99
C LEU A 246 -31.60 -1.63 12.70
N LYS A 247 -31.71 -1.20 11.43
CA LYS A 247 -32.58 -0.08 11.05
C LYS A 247 -34.05 -0.39 11.32
N LYS A 248 -34.52 -1.59 10.97
CA LYS A 248 -35.89 -2.03 11.28
C LYS A 248 -36.17 -2.11 12.78
N LYS A 249 -35.22 -2.59 13.59
CA LYS A 249 -35.36 -2.60 15.05
C LYS A 249 -35.39 -1.20 15.63
N ALA A 250 -34.53 -0.30 15.18
CA ALA A 250 -34.50 1.09 15.63
C ALA A 250 -35.76 1.87 15.20
N GLU A 251 -36.30 1.60 14.01
CA GLU A 251 -37.58 2.18 13.57
C GLU A 251 -38.77 1.61 14.33
N ALA A 252 -38.77 0.30 14.63
CA ALA A 252 -39.82 -0.33 15.44
C ALA A 252 -39.79 0.16 16.89
N GLU A 253 -38.61 0.41 17.45
CA GLU A 253 -38.46 0.97 18.80
C GLU A 253 -38.86 2.45 18.83
N LYS A 254 -38.48 3.25 17.81
CA LYS A 254 -38.97 4.63 17.66
C LYS A 254 -40.48 4.70 17.45
N ALA A 255 -41.06 3.78 16.68
CA ALA A 255 -42.51 3.71 16.49
C ALA A 255 -43.22 3.30 17.78
N ARG A 256 -42.65 2.39 18.58
CA ARG A 256 -43.16 2.05 19.93
C ARG A 256 -43.06 3.22 20.90
N ASP A 257 -41.94 3.93 20.93
CA ASP A 257 -41.74 5.10 21.78
C ASP A 257 -42.72 6.23 21.40
N LEU A 258 -42.94 6.46 20.10
CA LEU A 258 -43.96 7.41 19.62
C LEU A 258 -45.39 6.96 19.94
N LEU A 259 -45.70 5.67 19.97
CA LEU A 259 -47.04 5.17 20.33
C LEU A 259 -47.29 5.17 21.84
N GLU A 260 -46.25 4.95 22.65
CA GLU A 260 -46.36 4.85 24.11
C GLU A 260 -46.24 6.21 24.82
N ASN A 261 -45.51 7.16 24.21
CA ASN A 261 -45.26 8.50 24.75
C ASN A 261 -45.84 9.65 23.89
N GLY A 262 -46.42 9.38 22.72
CA GLY A 262 -46.89 10.40 21.76
C GLY A 262 -47.98 11.35 22.26
N ASP A 263 -48.78 10.94 23.24
CA ASP A 263 -49.91 11.74 23.75
C ASP A 263 -49.84 12.05 25.25
N LYS A 264 -48.83 11.54 25.97
CA LYS A 264 -48.71 11.76 27.42
C LYS A 264 -47.98 13.07 27.69
N GLN A 265 -48.68 14.01 28.31
CA GLN A 265 -48.13 15.32 28.64
C GLN A 265 -47.88 15.41 30.14
N TRP A 266 -46.61 15.46 30.52
CA TRP A 266 -46.20 15.46 31.91
C TRP A 266 -46.16 16.88 32.45
N MET A 267 -46.71 17.12 33.63
CA MET A 267 -46.65 18.41 34.31
C MET A 267 -46.14 18.24 35.74
N VAL A 268 -45.51 19.26 36.30
CA VAL A 268 -45.09 19.24 37.71
C VAL A 268 -46.12 19.99 38.53
N GLN A 269 -46.86 19.31 39.39
CA GLN A 269 -47.68 19.97 40.39
C GLN A 269 -46.79 20.47 41.52
N VAL A 270 -46.77 21.78 41.73
CA VAL A 270 -45.87 22.42 42.71
C VAL A 270 -46.60 22.69 44.02
N ALA A 271 -47.85 23.15 43.94
CA ALA A 271 -48.66 23.48 45.10
C ALA A 271 -50.17 23.36 44.80
N LEU A 272 -50.96 23.26 45.88
CA LEU A 272 -52.42 23.37 45.87
C LEU A 272 -52.80 24.51 46.81
N ALA A 273 -53.25 25.63 46.26
CA ALA A 273 -53.65 26.80 47.03
C ALA A 273 -55.15 26.76 47.37
N ALA A 274 -55.52 27.16 48.58
CA ALA A 274 -56.92 27.16 49.03
C ALA A 274 -57.78 28.24 48.34
N ASN A 275 -57.16 29.28 47.79
CA ASN A 275 -57.79 30.51 47.32
C ASN A 275 -56.96 31.16 46.20
N GLU A 276 -57.62 31.94 45.34
CA GLU A 276 -57.05 32.49 44.10
C GLU A 276 -55.84 33.40 44.33
N ALA A 277 -55.93 34.32 45.30
CA ALA A 277 -54.82 35.21 45.65
C ALA A 277 -53.53 34.44 46.02
N ASN A 278 -53.67 33.34 46.77
CA ASN A 278 -52.55 32.48 47.13
C ASN A 278 -52.01 31.71 45.92
N ALA A 279 -52.88 31.29 45.01
CA ALA A 279 -52.47 30.64 43.77
C ALA A 279 -51.67 31.60 42.86
N ASP A 280 -52.09 32.86 42.77
CA ASP A 280 -51.44 33.88 41.95
C ASP A 280 -50.10 34.33 42.52
N ALA A 281 -49.98 34.45 43.84
CA ALA A 281 -48.69 34.72 44.48
C ALA A 281 -47.67 33.62 44.15
N VAL A 282 -48.07 32.35 44.23
CA VAL A 282 -47.20 31.21 43.91
C VAL A 282 -46.89 31.14 42.42
N ALA A 283 -47.89 31.35 41.57
CA ALA A 283 -47.70 31.36 40.12
C ALA A 283 -46.77 32.50 39.66
N SER A 284 -46.87 33.68 40.29
CA SER A 284 -46.00 34.82 40.00
C SER A 284 -44.55 34.56 40.36
N LYS A 285 -44.28 33.93 41.52
CA LYS A 285 -42.92 33.51 41.91
C LYS A 285 -42.30 32.53 40.91
N LEU A 286 -43.08 31.55 40.45
CA LEU A 286 -42.63 30.56 39.48
C LEU A 286 -42.43 31.18 38.09
N ARG A 287 -43.33 32.06 37.64
CA ARG A 287 -43.16 32.79 36.37
C ARG A 287 -41.98 33.75 36.40
N ALA A 288 -41.71 34.40 37.52
CA ALA A 288 -40.53 35.26 37.70
C ALA A 288 -39.21 34.49 37.55
N LYS A 289 -39.22 33.18 37.85
CA LYS A 289 -38.09 32.26 37.61
C LYS A 289 -38.05 31.68 36.19
N GLY A 290 -38.95 32.11 35.31
CA GLY A 290 -39.03 31.66 33.91
C GLY A 290 -39.79 30.35 33.70
N TYR A 291 -40.48 29.82 34.72
CA TYR A 291 -41.29 28.62 34.56
C TYR A 291 -42.63 28.93 33.90
N LYS A 292 -43.07 28.07 32.96
CA LYS A 292 -44.41 28.12 32.39
C LYS A 292 -45.41 27.54 33.39
N VAL A 293 -46.28 28.37 33.95
CA VAL A 293 -47.22 27.96 35.02
C VAL A 293 -48.66 27.93 34.50
N THR A 294 -49.34 26.81 34.71
CA THR A 294 -50.76 26.60 34.42
C THR A 294 -51.52 26.44 35.75
N LYS A 295 -52.61 27.18 35.91
CA LYS A 295 -53.53 27.08 37.05
C LYS A 295 -54.73 26.22 36.64
N SER A 296 -55.14 25.28 37.48
CA SER A 296 -56.35 24.50 37.25
C SER A 296 -57.21 24.47 38.53
N PRO A 297 -58.47 24.92 38.47
CA PRO A 297 -59.37 24.84 39.61
C PRO A 297 -59.73 23.37 39.88
N THR A 298 -59.72 22.98 41.15
CA THR A 298 -60.11 21.65 41.63
C THR A 298 -61.06 21.81 42.81
N SER A 299 -61.78 20.75 43.19
CA SER A 299 -62.72 20.78 44.33
C SER A 299 -62.07 21.11 45.68
N LYS A 300 -60.75 20.95 45.82
CA LYS A 300 -59.98 21.22 47.04
C LYS A 300 -59.20 22.55 46.99
N GLY A 301 -59.34 23.33 45.91
CA GLY A 301 -58.58 24.56 45.69
C GLY A 301 -57.97 24.64 44.29
N ILE A 302 -57.06 25.58 44.08
CA ILE A 302 -56.43 25.84 42.78
C ILE A 302 -55.06 25.16 42.73
N ARG A 303 -54.92 24.22 41.81
CA ARG A 303 -53.66 23.53 41.55
C ARG A 303 -52.75 24.39 40.69
N ILE A 304 -51.51 24.57 41.13
CA ILE A 304 -50.47 25.25 40.37
C ILE A 304 -49.53 24.20 39.78
N MET A 305 -49.46 24.16 38.45
CA MET A 305 -48.64 23.21 37.70
C MET A 305 -47.61 23.94 36.84
N VAL A 306 -46.45 23.34 36.64
CA VAL A 306 -45.37 23.86 35.82
C VAL A 306 -45.12 22.97 34.62
N GLY A 307 -45.23 23.58 33.44
CA GLY A 307 -44.70 23.14 32.16
C GLY A 307 -45.38 21.90 31.59
N PRO A 308 -45.86 21.94 30.33
CA PRO A 308 -46.09 20.71 29.60
C PRO A 308 -44.74 20.14 29.14
N ALA A 309 -44.34 19.02 29.71
CA ALA A 309 -43.16 18.27 29.32
C ALA A 309 -43.58 17.07 28.48
N LYS A 310 -42.84 16.82 27.39
CA LYS A 310 -43.09 15.68 26.49
C LYS A 310 -42.77 14.34 27.16
N ASN A 311 -41.78 14.33 28.05
CA ASN A 311 -41.30 13.12 28.71
C ASN A 311 -41.29 13.29 30.22
N ARG A 312 -41.41 12.17 30.94
CA ARG A 312 -41.36 12.13 32.41
C ARG A 312 -40.01 12.62 32.94
N GLU A 313 -38.89 12.32 32.28
CA GLU A 313 -37.57 12.76 32.78
C GLU A 313 -37.40 14.28 32.74
N ILE A 314 -37.99 14.94 31.74
CA ILE A 314 -37.97 16.41 31.62
C ILE A 314 -38.80 17.03 32.74
N ALA A 315 -39.97 16.46 33.04
CA ALA A 315 -40.79 16.88 34.19
C ALA A 315 -40.09 16.63 35.53
N ASP A 316 -39.44 15.47 35.71
CA ASP A 316 -38.68 15.15 36.93
C ASP A 316 -37.49 16.09 37.12
N SER A 317 -36.82 16.49 36.04
CA SER A 317 -35.75 17.48 36.07
C SER A 317 -36.26 18.86 36.48
N ALA A 318 -37.42 19.27 35.97
CA ALA A 318 -38.08 20.52 36.39
C ALA A 318 -38.50 20.46 37.86
N ARG A 319 -39.08 19.34 38.32
CA ARG A 319 -39.39 19.10 39.74
C ARG A 319 -38.15 19.28 40.61
N LYS A 320 -37.04 18.60 40.26
CA LYS A 320 -35.78 18.71 41.00
C LYS A 320 -35.31 20.15 41.10
N LYS A 321 -35.35 20.92 40.00
CA LYS A 321 -34.96 22.35 39.99
C LYS A 321 -35.84 23.19 40.90
N ILE A 322 -37.15 22.97 40.89
CA ILE A 322 -38.12 23.69 41.73
C ILE A 322 -37.93 23.35 43.21
N THR A 323 -37.67 22.08 43.52
CA THR A 323 -37.44 21.61 44.89
C THR A 323 -36.06 22.04 45.43
N SER A 324 -35.03 22.12 44.57
CA SER A 324 -33.70 22.59 44.96
C SER A 324 -33.63 24.10 45.21
N ASP A 325 -34.51 24.88 44.58
CA ASP A 325 -34.55 26.32 44.77
C ASP A 325 -35.23 26.66 46.11
N THR A 326 -34.41 26.94 47.12
CA THR A 326 -34.86 27.33 48.46
C THR A 326 -35.67 28.62 48.48
N SER A 327 -35.50 29.52 47.49
CA SER A 327 -36.27 30.76 47.38
C SER A 327 -37.73 30.54 46.97
N LEU A 328 -38.04 29.40 46.35
CA LEU A 328 -39.41 29.02 46.02
C LEU A 328 -40.11 28.36 47.21
N GLY A 329 -39.38 27.65 48.08
CA GLY A 329 -39.96 26.96 49.24
C GLY A 329 -40.87 25.78 48.88
N MET A 330 -40.82 25.31 47.63
CA MET A 330 -41.78 24.36 47.06
C MET A 330 -41.28 22.91 47.13
N LYS A 331 -41.20 22.35 48.35
CA LYS A 331 -40.69 20.99 48.60
C LYS A 331 -41.68 19.86 48.25
N SER A 332 -42.96 20.18 48.08
CA SER A 332 -44.03 19.23 47.80
C SER A 332 -44.30 19.01 46.31
N ALA A 333 -43.35 19.35 45.43
CA ALA A 333 -43.55 19.22 44.00
C ALA A 333 -43.53 17.75 43.56
N TRP A 334 -44.48 17.32 42.73
CA TRP A 334 -44.49 15.98 42.13
C TRP A 334 -44.88 16.03 40.66
N VAL A 335 -44.49 15.00 39.92
CA VAL A 335 -44.80 14.86 38.49
C VAL A 335 -46.15 14.15 38.34
N ILE A 336 -47.00 14.67 37.46
CA ILE A 336 -48.30 14.11 37.13
C ILE A 336 -48.47 13.99 35.61
N ASP A 337 -49.10 12.91 35.17
CA ASP A 337 -49.62 12.79 33.81
C ASP A 337 -50.84 13.71 33.66
N TRP A 338 -50.73 14.72 32.81
CA TRP A 338 -51.72 15.75 32.63
C TRP A 338 -52.34 15.70 31.24
N VAL A 339 -53.62 15.38 31.21
CA VAL A 339 -54.45 15.54 30.02
C VAL A 339 -55.13 16.92 30.06
N PRO A 340 -54.99 17.75 29.00
CA PRO A 340 -55.73 19.00 28.86
C PRO A 340 -57.23 18.80 29.06
N LEU A 341 -57.92 19.76 29.69
CA LEU A 341 -59.36 19.66 29.92
C LEU A 341 -60.16 19.52 28.61
N GLU A 342 -59.67 20.10 27.52
CA GLU A 342 -60.28 19.99 26.17
C GLU A 342 -60.19 18.57 25.57
N LYS A 343 -59.30 17.72 26.10
CA LYS A 343 -59.07 16.34 25.65
C LYS A 343 -59.59 15.28 26.65
N ARG A 344 -60.23 15.69 27.75
CA ARG A 344 -60.75 14.78 28.79
C ARG A 344 -62.15 14.29 28.53
#